data_AF-A0A0A3INH8-F1
#
_entry.id   AF-A0A0A3INH8-F1
#
_cell.length_a   1.000
_cell.length_b   1.000
_cell.length_c   1.000
_cell.angle_alpha   90.00
_cell.angle_beta   90.00
_cell.angle_gamma   90.00
#
_symmetry.space_group_name_H-M   'P 1'
#
loop_
_entity.id
_entity.type
_entity.pdbx_description
1 polymer ?
#
loop_
_entity_poly.entity_id
_entity_poly.type
_entity_poly.pdbx_seq_one_letter_code
_entity_poly.pdbx_strand_id
1 'polypeptide(L)'
;MGLLENWDRWTSFLGNQVDNAENTGMSKKVIEETAVQIGDYLAKNVDPKNEQERVLADLWGVASHDEKHAMANCIIKLVNSKRVQ
;
A
#
# COMPACT_ATOMS: atom_id res chain seq x y z
N MET A 1 -8.58 -18.40 1.88
CA MET A 1 -8.71 -17.07 2.52
C MET A 1 -7.53 -16.25 2.08
N GLY A 2 -7.70 -15.22 1.27
CA GLY A 2 -6.53 -14.44 0.91
C GLY A 2 -6.76 -13.33 -0.08
N LEU A 3 -5.67 -12.59 -0.24
CA LEU A 3 -5.46 -11.42 -1.08
C LEU A 3 -6.33 -10.22 -0.83
N LEU A 4 -7.65 -10.31 -0.89
CA LEU A 4 -8.49 -9.24 -0.34
C LEU A 4 -8.14 -9.01 1.13
N GLU A 5 -7.97 -10.09 1.89
CA GLU A 5 -7.54 -10.01 3.28
C GLU A 5 -6.12 -9.42 3.43
N ASN A 6 -5.21 -9.63 2.47
CA ASN A 6 -3.83 -9.13 2.56
C ASN A 6 -3.72 -7.68 2.09
N TRP A 7 -4.46 -7.32 1.05
CA TRP A 7 -4.53 -5.97 0.50
C TRP A 7 -5.30 -5.04 1.43
N ASP A 8 -6.44 -5.47 1.97
CA ASP A 8 -7.18 -4.72 2.98
C ASP A 8 -6.34 -4.57 4.26
N ARG A 9 -5.62 -5.60 4.69
CA ARG A 9 -4.67 -5.49 5.82
C ARG A 9 -3.53 -4.53 5.52
N TRP A 10 -2.96 -4.57 4.32
CA TRP A 10 -1.85 -3.70 3.94
C TRP A 10 -2.29 -2.23 3.85
N THR A 11 -3.42 -1.97 3.20
CA THR A 11 -3.98 -0.63 3.09
C THR A 11 -4.46 -0.09 4.43
N SER A 12 -5.10 -0.91 5.27
CA SER A 12 -5.45 -0.54 6.64
C SER A 12 -4.21 -0.28 7.51
N PHE A 13 -3.17 -1.11 7.39
CA PHE A 13 -1.89 -0.88 8.07
C PHE A 13 -1.29 0.45 7.65
N LEU A 14 -1.29 0.74 6.35
CA LEU A 14 -0.77 1.99 5.84
C LEU A 14 -1.57 3.20 6.30
N GLY A 15 -2.89 3.14 6.25
CA GLY A 15 -3.77 4.18 6.79
C GLY A 15 -3.49 4.44 8.26
N ASN A 16 -3.46 3.39 9.09
CA ASN A 16 -3.18 3.51 10.52
C ASN A 16 -1.79 4.07 10.82
N GLN A 17 -0.76 3.70 10.05
CA GLN A 17 0.59 4.22 10.24
C GLN A 17 0.73 5.68 9.81
N VAL A 18 0.04 6.10 8.74
CA VAL A 18 -0.05 7.51 8.33
C VAL A 18 -0.75 8.34 9.40
N ASP A 19 -1.92 7.89 9.86
CA ASP A 19 -2.68 8.57 10.91
C ASP A 19 -1.85 8.67 12.21
N ASN A 20 -1.13 7.62 12.59
CA ASN A 20 -0.25 7.64 13.76
C ASN A 20 0.90 8.64 13.60
N ALA A 21 1.53 8.73 12.43
CA ALA A 21 2.65 9.66 12.27
C ALA A 21 2.22 11.12 12.21
N GLU A 22 1.07 11.41 11.60
CA GLU A 22 0.48 12.75 11.64
C GLU A 22 0.20 13.18 13.08
N ASN A 23 -0.27 12.26 13.92
CA ASN A 23 -0.56 12.51 15.33
C ASN A 23 0.69 12.56 16.24
N THR A 24 1.77 11.87 15.89
CA THR A 24 2.98 11.76 16.73
C THR A 24 4.13 12.64 16.27
N GLY A 25 3.99 13.37 15.16
CA GLY A 25 5.07 14.17 14.55
C GLY A 25 6.18 13.32 13.93
N MET A 26 5.89 12.04 13.68
CA MET A 26 6.83 11.11 13.07
C MET A 26 7.11 11.50 11.61
N SER A 27 8.34 11.27 11.15
CA SER A 27 8.73 11.58 9.77
C SER A 27 7.94 10.72 8.78
N LYS A 28 7.21 11.39 7.88
CA LYS A 28 6.50 10.77 6.75
C LYS A 28 7.36 9.79 5.95
N LYS A 29 8.67 10.06 5.90
CA LYS A 29 9.68 9.22 5.25
C LYS A 29 9.78 7.81 5.84
N VAL A 30 9.64 7.64 7.15
CA VAL A 30 9.74 6.34 7.82
C VAL A 30 8.53 5.45 7.50
N ILE A 31 7.35 6.05 7.45
CA ILE A 31 6.12 5.35 7.04
C ILE A 31 6.24 4.91 5.59
N GLU A 32 6.71 5.82 4.74
CA GLU A 32 6.90 5.60 3.32
C GLU A 32 7.88 4.45 3.05
N GLU A 33 9.03 4.40 3.75
CA GLU A 33 9.98 3.28 3.65
C GLU A 33 9.35 1.95 4.11
N THR A 34 8.57 1.97 5.20
CA THR A 34 7.85 0.78 5.69
C THR A 34 6.78 0.31 4.70
N ALA A 35 6.08 1.26 4.06
CA ALA A 35 5.07 0.98 3.04
C ALA A 35 5.65 0.23 1.85
N VAL A 36 6.81 0.68 1.38
CA VAL A 36 7.51 0.07 0.24
C VAL A 36 7.97 -1.34 0.57
N GLN A 37 8.51 -1.57 1.77
CA GLN A 37 8.92 -2.92 2.19
C GLN A 37 7.75 -3.91 2.23
N ILE A 38 6.59 -3.49 2.72
CA ILE A 38 5.42 -4.36 2.78
C ILE A 38 4.83 -4.57 1.37
N GLY A 39 4.80 -3.52 0.54
CA GLY A 39 4.39 -3.65 -0.87
C GLY A 39 5.28 -4.62 -1.64
N ASP A 40 6.60 -4.56 -1.44
CA ASP A 40 7.56 -5.51 -2.03
C ASP A 40 7.36 -6.95 -1.53
N TYR A 41 7.02 -7.14 -0.25
CA TYR A 41 6.67 -8.45 0.28
C TYR A 41 5.41 -9.01 -0.39
N LEU A 42 4.37 -8.18 -0.54
CA LEU A 42 3.11 -8.60 -1.16
C LEU A 42 3.30 -8.94 -2.64
N ALA A 43 3.98 -8.09 -3.40
CA ALA A 43 4.25 -8.30 -4.82
C ALA A 43 5.04 -9.59 -5.09
N LYS A 44 5.92 -10.00 -4.17
CA LYS A 44 6.75 -11.21 -4.32
C LYS A 44 6.08 -12.48 -3.81
N ASN A 45 5.23 -12.41 -2.79
CA ASN A 45 4.79 -13.59 -2.04
C ASN A 45 3.29 -13.87 -2.16
N VAL A 46 2.54 -13.05 -2.89
CA VAL A 46 1.08 -13.14 -2.90
C VAL A 46 0.54 -13.18 -4.33
N ASP A 47 -0.19 -14.25 -4.66
CA ASP A 47 -0.60 -14.58 -6.03
C ASP A 47 -1.98 -14.00 -6.41
N PRO A 48 -2.06 -12.89 -7.18
CA PRO A 48 -3.26 -12.08 -7.35
C PRO A 48 -4.51 -12.89 -7.73
N LYS A 49 -5.61 -12.66 -7.02
CA LYS A 49 -6.88 -13.42 -7.12
C LYS A 49 -7.90 -12.80 -8.04
N ASN A 50 -7.71 -11.55 -8.43
CA ASN A 50 -8.54 -10.84 -9.40
C ASN A 50 -7.67 -9.93 -10.29
N GLU A 51 -8.29 -9.37 -11.34
CA GLU A 51 -7.61 -8.54 -12.32
C GLU A 51 -7.10 -7.22 -11.72
N GLN A 52 -7.81 -6.64 -10.76
CA GLN A 52 -7.42 -5.40 -10.09
C GLN A 52 -6.11 -5.59 -9.30
N GLU A 53 -6.03 -6.66 -8.52
CA GLU A 53 -4.83 -7.06 -7.77
C GLU A 53 -3.66 -7.36 -8.71
N ARG A 54 -3.93 -8.03 -9.85
CA ARG A 54 -2.91 -8.34 -10.85
C ARG A 54 -2.31 -7.08 -11.45
N VAL A 55 -3.14 -6.12 -11.86
CA VAL A 55 -2.68 -4.84 -12.41
C VAL A 55 -1.82 -4.09 -11.40
N LEU A 56 -2.24 -4.05 -10.13
CA LEU A 56 -1.48 -3.39 -9.07
C LEU A 56 -0.13 -4.08 -8.82
N ALA A 57 -0.09 -5.41 -8.82
CA ALA A 57 1.13 -6.19 -8.67
C ALA A 57 2.10 -5.98 -9.85
N ASP A 58 1.60 -5.98 -11.09
CA ASP A 58 2.40 -5.76 -12.29
C ASP A 58 2.99 -4.34 -12.32
N LEU A 59 2.18 -3.32 -11.99
CA LEU A 59 2.63 -1.94 -11.86
C LEU A 59 3.70 -1.80 -10.78
N TRP A 60 3.50 -2.45 -9.62
CA TRP A 60 4.48 -2.43 -8.53
C TRP A 60 5.79 -3.14 -8.92
N GLY A 61 5.70 -4.21 -9.71
CA GLY A 61 6.86 -4.99 -10.17
C GLY A 61 7.78 -4.21 -11.10
N VAL A 62 7.26 -3.27 -11.88
CA VAL A 62 8.03 -2.46 -12.83
C VAL A 62 8.37 -1.06 -12.32
N ALA A 63 7.74 -0.61 -11.24
CA ALA A 63 7.93 0.72 -10.68
C ALA A 63 9.32 0.89 -10.05
N SER A 64 9.93 2.05 -10.31
CA SER A 64 11.07 2.57 -9.57
C SER A 64 10.70 2.86 -8.11
N HIS A 65 11.71 3.15 -7.27
CA HIS A 65 11.48 3.45 -5.85
C HIS A 65 10.49 4.61 -5.65
N ASP A 66 10.72 5.73 -6.34
CA ASP A 66 9.87 6.92 -6.25
C ASP A 66 8.44 6.65 -6.76
N GLU A 67 8.29 5.82 -7.79
CA GLU A 67 6.98 5.41 -8.31
C GLU A 67 6.23 4.50 -7.32
N LYS A 68 6.92 3.57 -6.66
CA LYS A 68 6.32 2.76 -5.57
C LYS A 68 5.85 3.64 -4.42
N HIS A 69 6.63 4.66 -4.05
CA HIS A 69 6.23 5.65 -3.06
C HIS A 69 4.98 6.43 -3.48
N ALA A 70 4.92 6.87 -4.73
CA ALA A 70 3.75 7.56 -5.27
C ALA A 70 2.51 6.65 -5.30
N MET A 71 2.68 5.39 -5.73
CA MET A 71 1.61 4.38 -5.73
C MET A 71 1.08 4.10 -4.33
N ALA A 72 1.97 3.88 -3.35
CA ALA A 72 1.56 3.68 -1.95
C ALA A 72 0.75 4.87 -1.42
N ASN A 73 1.22 6.10 -1.67
CA ASN A 73 0.51 7.33 -1.31
C ASN A 73 -0.89 7.42 -1.97
N CYS A 74 -1.01 7.07 -3.26
CA CYS A 74 -2.29 7.05 -3.96
C CYS A 74 -3.24 6.02 -3.35
N ILE A 75 -2.75 4.83 -3.00
CA ILE A 75 -3.57 3.76 -2.42
C ILE A 75 -4.04 4.13 -1.01
N ILE A 76 -3.18 4.74 -0.19
CA ILE A 76 -3.58 5.30 1.11
C ILE A 76 -4.74 6.27 0.95
N LYS A 77 -4.59 7.24 0.03
CA LYS A 77 -5.65 8.23 -0.24
C LYS A 77 -6.92 7.58 -0.76
N LEU A 78 -6.81 6.53 -1.57
CA LEU A 78 -7.93 5.78 -2.10
C LEU A 78 -8.73 5.11 -0.97
N VAL A 79 -8.04 4.43 -0.05
CA VAL A 79 -8.65 3.70 1.07
C VAL A 79 -9.26 4.65 2.11
N ASN A 80 -8.59 5.78 2.37
CA ASN A 80 -9.12 6.81 3.26
C ASN A 80 -10.25 7.64 2.62
N SER A 81 -10.45 7.54 1.30
CA SER A 81 -11.53 8.24 0.61
C SER A 81 -12.84 7.45 0.73
N LYS A 82 -13.82 8.01 1.45
CA LYS A 82 -15.20 7.50 1.54
C LYS A 82 -15.93 7.38 0.19
N ARG A 83 -15.33 7.86 -0.90
CA ARG A 83 -15.96 8.00 -2.21
C ARG A 83 -15.81 6.77 -3.12
N VAL A 84 -14.97 5.79 -2.74
CA VAL A 84 -14.66 4.60 -3.56
C VAL A 84 -15.15 3.30 -2.89
N GLN A 85 -16.00 3.41 -1.86
CA GLN A 85 -16.77 2.28 -1.34
C GLN A 85 -18.05 2.07 -2.15
#